data_AF-A0A0N9E6Q0-F1
#
_entry.id   AF-A0A0N9E6Q0-F1
#
_cell.length_a   1.000
_cell.length_b   1.000
_cell.length_c   1.000
_cell.angle_alpha   90.00
_cell.angle_beta   90.00
_cell.angle_gamma   90.00
#
_symmetry.space_group_name_H-M   'P 1'
#
loop_
_entity.id
_entity.type
_entity.pdbx_description
1 polymer ?
#
loop_
_entity_poly.entity_id
_entity_poly.type
_entity_poly.pdbx_seq_one_letter_code
_entity_poly.pdbx_strand_id
1 'polypeptide(L)' 'STSTIKLDICVIASAQCSLDDAVEDGRFRRDLYFRLNVLTLKLPPLRSQPERIVPSFKRFAAAAGAELNVAVPTVCPALQ' A
#
# COMPACT_ATOMS: atom_id res chain seq x y z
N SER A 1 -0.96 11.89 -35.95
CA SER A 1 -1.37 10.51 -36.24
C SER A 1 -1.61 9.79 -34.93
N THR A 2 -2.80 9.24 -34.72
CA THR A 2 -3.12 8.48 -33.51
C THR A 2 -3.50 7.07 -33.96
N SER A 3 -2.62 6.09 -33.72
CA SER A 3 -2.88 4.68 -34.00
C SER A 3 -3.20 3.95 -32.69
N THR A 4 -4.29 3.20 -32.69
CA THR A 4 -4.75 2.46 -31.50
C THR A 4 -4.00 1.14 -31.39
N ILE A 5 -3.47 0.82 -30.21
CA ILE A 5 -2.81 -0.45 -29.90
C ILE A 5 -3.73 -1.27 -28.99
N LYS A 6 -3.94 -2.55 -29.32
CA LYS A 6 -4.72 -3.46 -28.47
C LYS A 6 -3.91 -3.80 -27.20
N LEU A 7 -4.55 -3.69 -26.04
CA LEU A 7 -3.96 -4.01 -24.74
C LEU A 7 -4.79 -5.05 -24.00
N ASP A 8 -4.11 -5.99 -23.36
CA ASP A 8 -4.66 -6.94 -22.39
C ASP A 8 -3.85 -6.78 -21.09
N ILE A 9 -4.41 -6.05 -20.12
CA ILE A 9 -3.70 -5.59 -18.93
C ILE A 9 -4.59 -5.64 -17.69
N CYS A 10 -3.97 -5.82 -16.53
CA CYS A 10 -4.59 -5.60 -15.24
C CYS A 10 -4.14 -4.24 -14.68
N VAL A 11 -5.09 -3.41 -14.25
CA VAL A 11 -4.82 -2.08 -13.69
C VAL A 11 -5.00 -2.11 -12.18
N ILE A 12 -3.95 -1.78 -11.44
CA ILE A 12 -3.97 -1.61 -9.99
C ILE A 12 -3.62 -0.15 -9.70
N ALA A 13 -4.49 0.54 -8.96
CA ALA A 13 -4.29 1.93 -8.56
C ALA A 13 -4.27 2.04 -7.03
N SER A 14 -3.54 3.02 -6.52
CA SER A 14 -3.54 3.38 -5.09
C SER A 14 -3.62 4.90 -4.95
N ALA A 15 -4.31 5.36 -3.91
CA ALA A 15 -4.43 6.77 -3.60
C ALA A 15 -4.32 6.96 -2.08
N GLN A 16 -3.55 7.97 -1.67
CA GLN A 16 -3.44 8.35 -0.26
C GLN A 16 -4.64 9.18 0.22
N CYS A 17 -5.24 9.97 -0.68
CA CYS A 17 -6.45 10.74 -0.42
C CYS A 17 -7.72 9.97 -0.82
N SER A 18 -8.86 10.44 -0.31
CA SER A 18 -10.16 9.96 -0.78
C SER A 18 -10.35 10.38 -2.24
N LEU A 19 -10.46 9.39 -3.13
CA LEU A 19 -10.79 9.66 -4.53
C LEU A 19 -12.24 10.10 -4.70
N ASP A 20 -13.11 9.77 -3.74
CA ASP A 20 -14.52 10.19 -3.74
C ASP A 20 -14.59 11.71 -3.57
N ASP A 21 -14.00 12.24 -2.49
CA ASP A 21 -13.88 13.69 -2.23
C ASP A 21 -13.19 14.42 -3.40
N ALA A 22 -12.15 13.82 -3.98
CA ALA A 22 -11.45 14.41 -5.12
C ALA A 22 -12.32 14.49 -6.39
N VAL A 23 -13.30 13.59 -6.56
CA VAL A 23 -14.30 13.66 -7.63
C VAL A 23 -15.32 14.76 -7.34
N GLU A 24 -15.74 14.92 -6.09
CA GLU A 24 -16.64 16.00 -5.67
C GLU A 24 -16.01 17.39 -5.87
N ASP A 25 -14.74 17.53 -5.54
CA ASP A 25 -13.95 18.75 -5.73
C ASP A 25 -13.60 19.04 -7.21
N GLY A 26 -13.99 18.17 -8.15
CA GLY A 26 -13.68 18.30 -9.58
C GLY A 26 -12.20 18.10 -9.93
N ARG A 27 -11.39 17.63 -8.96
CA ARG A 27 -9.95 17.36 -9.13
C ARG A 27 -9.67 15.99 -9.74
N PHE A 28 -10.64 15.09 -9.69
CA PHE A 28 -10.54 13.76 -10.26
C PHE A 28 -11.71 13.44 -11.19
N ARG A 29 -11.39 12.73 -12.26
CA ARG A 29 -12.35 12.38 -13.29
C ARG A 29 -13.32 11.30 -12.78
N ARG A 30 -14.60 11.66 -12.74
CA ARG A 30 -15.69 10.78 -12.29
C ARG A 30 -15.78 9.46 -13.07
N ASP A 31 -15.60 9.51 -14.39
CA ASP A 31 -15.67 8.32 -15.25
C ASP A 31 -14.53 7.32 -14.98
N LEU A 32 -13.32 7.82 -14.72
CA LEU A 32 -12.18 6.99 -14.34
C LEU A 32 -12.36 6.41 -12.93
N TYR A 33 -12.88 7.20 -11.99
CA TYR A 33 -13.15 6.75 -10.63
C TYR A 33 -14.06 5.52 -10.62
N PHE A 34 -15.20 5.58 -11.32
CA PHE A 34 -16.13 4.44 -11.39
C PHE A 34 -15.52 3.19 -12.01
N ARG A 35 -14.55 3.31 -12.93
CA ARG A 35 -13.84 2.16 -13.51
C ARG A 35 -12.81 1.55 -12.56
N LEU A 36 -12.14 2.36 -11.75
CA LEU A 36 -11.16 1.90 -10.78
C LEU A 36 -11.81 1.37 -9.49
N ASN A 37 -12.95 1.94 -9.10
CA ASN A 37 -13.64 1.68 -7.83
C ASN A 37 -14.50 0.39 -7.85
N VAL A 38 -14.23 -0.54 -8.76
CA VAL A 38 -14.92 -1.85 -8.82
C VAL A 38 -14.57 -2.71 -7.61
N LEU A 39 -13.29 -2.69 -7.20
CA LEU A 39 -12.80 -3.33 -5.99
C LEU A 39 -11.83 -2.40 -5.29
N THR A 40 -12.17 -1.98 -4.07
CA THR A 40 -11.31 -1.11 -3.27
C THR A 40 -10.86 -1.82 -2.01
N LEU A 41 -9.55 -2.02 -1.90
CA LEU A 41 -8.92 -2.53 -0.69
C LEU A 41 -8.53 -1.35 0.20
N LYS A 42 -9.26 -1.17 1.30
CA LYS A 42 -8.90 -0.18 2.33
C LYS A 42 -7.82 -0.78 3.21
N LEU A 43 -6.62 -0.18 3.15
CA LEU A 43 -5.52 -0.60 4.00
C LEU A 43 -5.56 0.18 5.33
N PRO A 44 -5.85 -0.48 6.46
CA PRO A 44 -5.86 0.19 7.75
C PRO A 44 -4.43 0.63 8.12
N PRO A 45 -4.29 1.75 8.83
CA PRO A 45 -2.98 2.21 9.26
C PRO A 45 -2.40 1.24 10.30
N LEU A 46 -1.07 1.15 10.39
CA LEU A 46 -0.42 0.23 11.34
C LEU A 46 -0.82 0.50 12.80
N ARG A 47 -1.11 1.75 13.15
CA ARG A 47 -1.58 2.14 14.50
C ARG A 47 -2.90 1.50 14.92
N SER A 48 -3.75 1.07 13.98
CA SER A 48 -4.98 0.34 14.30
C SER A 48 -4.77 -1.18 14.39
N GLN A 49 -3.57 -1.67 14.08
CA GLN A 49 -3.18 -3.08 14.15
C GLN A 49 -1.81 -3.22 14.83
N PRO A 50 -1.67 -2.79 16.11
CA PRO A 50 -0.39 -2.80 16.81
C PRO A 50 0.25 -4.19 16.90
N GLU A 51 -0.56 -5.25 16.90
CA GLU A 51 -0.11 -6.65 16.89
C GLU A 51 0.75 -7.01 15.67
N ARG A 52 0.67 -6.24 14.59
CA ARG A 52 1.50 -6.42 13.40
C ARG A 52 2.89 -5.81 13.51
N ILE A 53 3.11 -4.87 14.45
CA ILE A 53 4.35 -4.11 14.57
C ILE A 53 5.53 -5.07 14.83
N VAL A 54 5.42 -5.94 15.83
CA VAL A 54 6.53 -6.80 16.27
C VAL A 54 6.85 -7.88 15.22
N PRO A 55 5.88 -8.61 14.63
CA PRO A 55 6.16 -9.51 13.52
C PRO A 55 6.79 -8.81 12.30
N SER A 56 6.31 -7.63 11.93
CA SER A 56 6.88 -6.84 10.82
C SER A 56 8.31 -6.41 11.13
N PHE A 57 8.58 -5.90 12.33
CA PHE A 57 9.92 -5.53 12.77
C PHE A 57 10.89 -6.71 12.68
N LYS A 58 10.53 -7.88 13.25
CA LYS A 58 11.37 -9.09 13.21
C LYS A 58 11.73 -9.47 11.77
N ARG A 59 10.74 -9.47 10.87
CA ARG A 59 10.95 -9.79 9.46
C ARG A 59 11.89 -8.79 8.76
N PHE A 60 11.68 -7.49 8.96
CA PHE A 60 12.50 -6.47 8.32
C PHE A 60 13.91 -6.39 8.88
N ALA A 61 14.07 -6.54 10.20
CA ALA A 61 15.37 -6.59 10.85
C ALA A 61 16.20 -7.81 10.40
N ALA A 62 15.56 -8.97 10.20
CA ALA A 62 16.22 -10.14 9.63
C ALA A 62 16.68 -9.91 8.19
N ALA A 63 15.85 -9.32 7.34
CA ALA A 63 16.20 -9.01 5.95
C ALA A 63 17.36 -8.01 5.87
N ALA A 64 17.30 -6.91 6.64
CA ALA A 64 18.34 -5.90 6.69
C ALA A 64 19.66 -6.43 7.28
N GLY A 65 19.59 -7.28 8.32
CA GLY A 65 20.76 -7.92 8.91
C GLY A 65 21.51 -8.81 7.92
N ALA A 66 20.77 -9.56 7.08
CA ALA A 66 21.35 -10.37 6.02
C ALA A 66 22.02 -9.51 4.92
N GLU A 67 21.40 -8.39 4.54
CA GLU A 67 21.92 -7.47 3.51
C GLU A 67 23.18 -6.72 3.98
N LEU A 68 23.18 -6.27 5.23
CA LEU A 68 24.26 -5.45 5.80
C LEU A 68 25.32 -6.27 6.56
N ASN A 69 25.16 -7.60 6.62
CA ASN A 69 26.00 -8.52 7.38
C ASN A 69 26.14 -8.12 8.87
N VAL A 70 25.03 -7.73 9.48
CA VAL A 70 24.94 -7.36 10.90
C VAL A 70 23.99 -8.29 11.64
N ALA A 71 24.28 -8.52 12.93
CA ALA A 71 23.41 -9.33 13.78
C ALA A 71 22.03 -8.68 13.95
N VAL A 72 20.99 -9.50 13.92
CA VAL A 72 19.60 -9.03 14.10
C VAL A 72 19.41 -8.57 15.55
N PRO A 73 18.87 -7.36 15.78
CA PRO A 73 18.62 -6.86 17.13
C PRO A 73 17.61 -7.73 17.87
N THR A 74 17.88 -8.00 19.15
CA THR A 74 16.93 -8.68 20.04
C THR A 74 15.78 -7.75 20.39
N VAL A 75 14.55 -8.22 20.22
CA VAL A 75 13.35 -7.48 20.65
C VAL A 75 13.23 -7.59 22.17
N CYS A 76 13.02 -6.46 22.84
CA CYS A 76 12.80 -6.41 24.28
C CYS A 76 11.61 -7.31 24.69
N PRO A 77 11.70 -8.12 25.77
CA PRO A 77 10.61 -8.98 26.23
C PRO A 77 9.30 -8.25 26.54
N ALA A 78 9.36 -6.97 26.93
CA ALA A 78 8.17 -6.15 27.18
C ALA A 78 7.37 -5.80 25.90
N LEU A 79 7.95 -6.03 24.72
CA LEU A 79 7.34 -5.83 23.41
C LEU A 79 7.03 -7.18 22.72
N GLN A 80 7.03 -8.30 23.46
CA GLN A 80 6.67 -9.61 22.90
C GLN A 80 5.17 -9.85 22.87
#